data_AF-A0A835ACQ9-F1
#
_entry.id   AF-A0A835ACQ9-F1
#
_cell.length_a   1.000
_cell.length_b   1.000
_cell.length_c   1.000
_cell.angle_alpha   90.00
_cell.angle_beta   90.00
_cell.angle_gamma   90.00
#
_symmetry.space_group_name_H-M   'P 1'
#
loop_
_entity.id
_entity.type
_entity.pdbx_description
1 polymer ?
#
loop_
_entity_poly.entity_id
_entity_poly.type
_entity_poly.pdbx_seq_one_letter_code
_entity_poly.pdbx_strand_id
1 'polypeptide(L)' 'MDVMVLTLWHIWKARNSLIFDHKSCTASEIIGRVMGDLGLWHCRYGKDKGAITIWRDYLYSFL' A
#
# COMPACT_ATOMS: atom_id res chain seq x y z
N MET A 1 -0.91 11.47 -4.04
CA MET A 1 0.39 11.42 -3.33
C MET A 1 0.40 10.29 -2.31
N ASP A 2 -0.64 10.17 -1.47
CA ASP A 2 -0.73 9.18 -0.38
C ASP A 2 -0.49 7.72 -0.82
N VAL A 3 -1.02 7.31 -1.98
CA VAL A 3 -0.80 5.95 -2.51
C VAL A 3 0.69 5.65 -2.67
N MET A 4 1.45 6.55 -3.32
CA MET A 4 2.89 6.36 -3.52
C MET A 4 3.66 6.38 -2.20
N VAL A 5 3.31 7.28 -1.29
CA VAL A 5 3.95 7.38 0.04
C VAL A 5 3.71 6.11 0.85
N LEU A 6 2.48 5.58 0.85
CA LEU A 6 2.14 4.32 1.51
C LEU A 6 2.89 3.14 0.90
N THR A 7 2.97 3.06 -0.42
CA THR A 7 3.74 2.01 -1.11
C THR A 7 5.21 2.04 -0.71
N LEU A 8 5.86 3.21 -0.81
CA LEU A 8 7.26 3.37 -0.42
C LEU A 8 7.49 3.07 1.06
N TRP A 9 6.55 3.47 1.92
CA TRP A 9 6.58 3.17 3.35
C TRP A 9 6.53 1.67 3.64
N HIS A 10 5.64 0.92 2.99
CA HIS A 10 5.56 -0.53 3.19
C HIS A 10 6.74 -1.28 2.58
N ILE A 11 7.30 -0.81 1.46
CA ILE A 11 8.57 -1.33 0.91
C ILE A 11 9.71 -1.12 1.90
N TRP A 12 9.83 0.08 2.46
CA TRP A 12 10.84 0.39 3.47
C TRP A 12 10.72 -0.51 4.70
N LYS A 13 9.49 -0.73 5.20
CA LYS A 13 9.23 -1.68 6.31
C LYS A 13 9.60 -3.12 5.94
N ALA A 14 9.22 -3.59 4.75
CA ALA A 14 9.55 -4.94 4.29
C ALA A 14 11.07 -5.15 4.23
N ARG A 15 11.80 -4.16 3.71
CA ARG A 15 13.27 -4.19 3.69
C ARG A 15 13.87 -4.25 5.10
N ASN A 16 13.37 -3.44 6.02
CA ASN A 16 13.86 -3.45 7.40
C ASN A 16 13.58 -4.78 8.10
N SER A 17 12.37 -5.34 7.94
CA SER A 17 12.06 -6.63 8.55
C SER A 17 12.90 -7.77 7.96
N LEU A 18 13.25 -7.69 6.67
CA LEU A 18 14.20 -8.63 6.07
C LEU A 18 15.61 -8.52 6.69
N ILE A 19 16.09 -7.30 6.96
CA ILE A 19 17.45 -7.06 7.49
C ILE A 19 17.52 -7.40 8.99
N PHE A 20 16.55 -6.94 9.77
CA PHE A 20 16.59 -7.00 11.24
C PHE A 20 15.89 -8.24 11.81
N ASP A 21 14.81 -8.70 11.19
CA ASP A 21 14.02 -9.84 11.68
C ASP A 21 14.21 -11.12 10.82
N HIS A 22 14.98 -11.05 9.73
CA HIS A 22 15.11 -12.11 8.72
C HIS A 22 13.77 -12.60 8.15
N LYS A 23 12.73 -11.74 8.16
CA LYS A 23 11.40 -12.05 7.64
C LYS A 23 11.24 -11.50 6.23
N SER A 24 11.09 -12.38 5.25
CA SER A 24 10.72 -12.00 3.90
C SER A 24 9.25 -11.62 3.81
N CYS A 25 8.93 -10.66 2.95
CA CYS A 25 7.56 -10.28 2.62
C CYS A 25 7.43 -10.24 1.10
N THR A 26 6.34 -10.79 0.58
CA THR A 26 6.04 -10.83 -0.84
C THR A 26 5.47 -9.49 -1.32
N ALA A 27 5.57 -9.24 -2.63
CA ALA A 27 4.96 -8.05 -3.23
C ALA A 27 3.43 -8.00 -2.99
N SER A 28 2.75 -9.15 -3.08
CA SER A 28 1.31 -9.24 -2.84
C SER A 28 0.92 -8.87 -1.41
N GLU A 29 1.70 -9.28 -0.40
CA GLU A 29 1.47 -8.86 0.99
C GLU A 29 1.69 -7.35 1.18
N ILE A 30 2.70 -6.76 0.53
CA ILE A 30 2.94 -5.31 0.57
C ILE A 30 1.76 -4.57 -0.05
N ILE A 31 1.29 -5.00 -1.22
CA ILE A 31 0.16 -4.39 -1.92
C ILE A 31 -1.13 -4.53 -1.11
N GLY A 32 -1.37 -5.71 -0.52
CA GLY A 32 -2.51 -5.94 0.38
C GLY A 32 -2.52 -4.98 1.56
N ARG A 33 -1.36 -4.72 2.18
CA ARG A 33 -1.23 -3.74 3.27
C ARG A 33 -1.49 -2.31 2.81
N VAL A 34 -0.97 -1.90 1.65
CA VAL A 34 -1.25 -0.58 1.06
C VAL A 34 -2.75 -0.39 0.84
N MET A 35 -3.43 -1.37 0.24
CA MET A 35 -4.88 -1.30 0.01
C MET A 35 -5.68 -1.26 1.33
N GLY A 36 -5.26 -2.02 2.34
CA GLY A 36 -5.86 -1.96 3.67
C GLY A 36 -5.79 -0.55 4.27
N ASP A 37 -4.62 0.09 4.19
CA ASP A 37 -4.43 1.46 4.68
C ASP A 37 -5.25 2.47 3.87
N LEU A 38 -5.32 2.32 2.53
CA LEU A 38 -6.19 3.14 1.69
C LEU A 38 -7.67 3.00 2.07
N GLY A 39 -8.11 1.79 2.41
CA GLY A 39 -9.47 1.54 2.91
C GLY A 39 -9.75 2.25 4.23
N LEU A 40 -8.83 2.13 5.20
CA LEU A 40 -8.93 2.82 6.50
C LEU A 40 -8.94 4.34 6.34
N TRP A 41 -8.20 4.86 5.36
CA TRP A 41 -8.06 6.29 5.10
C TRP A 41 -9.14 6.85 4.16
N HIS A 42 -10.12 6.03 3.78
CA HIS A 42 -11.16 6.39 2.82
C HIS A 42 -11.92 7.69 3.18
N CYS A 43 -12.05 8.00 4.48
CA CYS A 43 -12.68 9.22 4.96
C CYS A 43 -11.89 10.50 4.63
N ARG A 44 -10.55 10.44 4.51
CA ARG A 44 -9.71 11.63 4.22
C ARG A 44 -9.77 12.06 2.76
N TYR A 45 -10.09 11.14 1.87
CA TYR A 45 -9.94 11.36 0.44
C TYR A 45 -11.06 12.17 -0.22
N GLY A 46 -12.07 12.65 0.52
CA GLY A 46 -13.07 13.63 0.07
C GLY A 46 -13.37 13.62 -1.44
N LYS A 47 -12.79 14.60 -2.17
CA LYS A 47 -12.93 14.78 -3.63
C LYS A 47 -12.03 13.86 -4.46
N ASP A 48 -10.94 13.36 -3.90
CA ASP A 48 -9.96 12.47 -4.53
C ASP A 48 -10.37 10.99 -4.52
N LYS A 49 -11.53 10.65 -3.95
CA LYS A 49 -12.03 9.27 -3.87
C LYS A 49 -12.00 8.54 -5.22
N GLY A 50 -12.37 9.23 -6.31
CA GLY A 50 -12.32 8.65 -7.66
C GLY A 50 -10.91 8.25 -8.08
N ALA A 51 -9.92 9.12 -7.85
CA ALA A 51 -8.52 8.82 -8.13
C ALA A 51 -7.99 7.68 -7.26
N ILE A 52 -8.36 7.63 -5.97
CA ILE A 52 -7.98 6.54 -5.07
C ILE A 52 -8.58 5.21 -5.50
N THR A 53 -9.81 5.18 -6.00
CA THR A 53 -10.42 3.98 -6.56
C THR A 53 -9.63 3.48 -7.77
N ILE A 54 -9.27 4.35 -8.72
CA ILE A 54 -8.45 3.96 -9.89
C ILE A 54 -7.11 3.37 -9.44
N TRP A 55 -6.45 4.01 -8.47
CA TRP A 55 -5.21 3.49 -7.90
C TRP A 55 -5.37 2.12 -7.24
N ARG A 56 -6.45 1.94 -6.49
CA ARG A 56 -6.76 0.65 -5.86
C ARG A 56 -6.97 -0.43 -6.91
N ASP A 57 -7.72 -0.14 -7.96
CA ASP A 57 -8.01 -1.10 -9.02
C ASP A 57 -6.74 -1.43 -9.82
N TYR A 58 -5.86 -0.44 -10.07
CA TYR A 58 -4.52 -0.67 -10.64
C TYR A 58 -3.65 -1.54 -9.73
N LEU A 59 -3.62 -1.28 -8.42
CA LEU A 59 -2.86 -2.11 -7.47
C LEU A 59 -3.40 -3.53 -7.41
N TYR A 60 -4.72 -3.70 -7.53
CA TYR A 60 -5.37 -5.00 -7.54
C TYR A 60 -5.00 -5.85 -8.76
N SER A 61 -4.60 -5.24 -9.89
CA SER A 61 -4.16 -6.01 -11.07
C SER A 61 -2.81 -6.73 -10.90
N PHE A 62 -2.11 -6.50 -9.77
CA PHE A 62 -0.85 -7.17 -9.43
C PHE A 62 -1.01 -8.28 -8.38
N LEU A 63 -2.24 -8.54 -7.94
CA LEU A 63 -2.59 -9.65 -7.03
C LEU A 63 -3.13 -10.83 -7.83
#